data_AF-A0A024S249-F1
#
_entry.id   AF-A0A024S249-F1
#
_cell.length_a   1.000
_cell.length_b   1.000
_cell.length_c   1.000
_cell.angle_alpha   90.00
_cell.angle_beta   90.00
_cell.angle_gamma   90.00
#
_symmetry.space_group_name_H-M   'P 1'
#
loop_
_entity.id
_entity.type
_entity.pdbx_description
1 polymer ?
#
loop_
_entity_poly.entity_id
_entity_poly.type
_entity_poly.pdbx_seq_one_letter_code
_entity_poly.pdbx_strand_id
1 'polypeptide(L)'
;MKSFLLLVLAALGCRAKTVTYDFNVTWVTANPDGLAERKVVGINGQWPLPLIEVDKGDQLVVNMHNGLGDRPCSIHWHGMFQNNTNYMDGASMVTQCPVPPGSSMTYNFTVNQNGTYWYHCHTDYCYPDGYRQALIVHDEHAPFKFDEEFTITMSDWYHEMVEDLSTDFMSVYNPTGAEPIPSAFLFNDTMNSSIPVEPNKTYLLRLVNIGAFVAQYFYIEGHTFKIVEIDGVYTEPTEADTLYIAVAQRYAILLTTKNQTDVNYAIVTVADSTLLDGIPEDLQLNNTNWLEYNKDAAHPQATINVTDSTELVPFDDITLVPTDKMELLPEPDMEINVTVIMNNLNTGFSYAFLNNISYTKPKVPSLYTAMSSGDLVANSEIYGEFTHPMILNHNDVVQIVVNNADGGSHPFHLHGHNFQVINRAPPYGPHFNDFLNGDPVPYDPSNHTAFPKFPARRDTFVLPPQGYVVLRFVADNPGVWIFHCHIDWHLASGLAMILIEAPQQMQERMQIPQDHLDVCQAAGVSSKGNAAADTTNFLDLKGQDAQPGWIPDGFTPRGIVALVFSILSAIIGIVSIVIYGMADVKPLMMFCLERGLHLN
;
A
#
# COMPACT_ATOMS: atom_id res chain seq x y z
N MET A 1 -20.96 -56.94 -39.86
CA MET A 1 -20.38 -56.43 -38.60
C MET A 1 -19.08 -55.72 -38.92
N LYS A 2 -19.06 -54.39 -38.80
CA LYS A 2 -17.93 -53.51 -38.41
C LYS A 2 -18.26 -52.09 -38.88
N SER A 3 -18.96 -51.35 -38.00
CA SER A 3 -19.10 -49.90 -38.09
C SER A 3 -17.73 -49.27 -37.88
N PHE A 4 -17.35 -48.37 -38.79
CA PHE A 4 -16.30 -47.39 -38.53
C PHE A 4 -16.99 -46.16 -37.94
N LEU A 5 -16.81 -45.94 -36.64
CA LEU A 5 -17.21 -44.73 -35.94
C LEU A 5 -16.06 -43.71 -36.13
N LEU A 6 -16.29 -42.67 -36.92
CA LEU A 6 -15.39 -41.52 -37.00
C LEU A 6 -15.55 -40.72 -35.69
N LEU A 7 -14.56 -40.77 -34.81
CA LEU A 7 -14.46 -39.86 -33.69
C LEU A 7 -13.96 -38.51 -34.23
N VAL A 8 -14.85 -37.53 -34.37
CA VAL A 8 -14.45 -36.13 -34.54
C VAL A 8 -14.07 -35.64 -33.15
N LEU A 9 -12.77 -35.60 -32.84
CA LEU A 9 -12.27 -34.78 -31.74
C LEU A 9 -12.53 -33.32 -32.12
N ALA A 10 -13.54 -32.71 -31.51
CA ALA A 10 -13.60 -31.26 -31.41
C ALA A 10 -12.46 -30.85 -30.48
N ALA A 11 -11.33 -30.44 -31.07
CA ALA A 11 -10.34 -29.66 -30.35
C ALA A 11 -10.99 -28.32 -29.99
N LEU A 12 -11.54 -28.22 -28.79
CA LEU A 12 -11.77 -26.96 -28.11
C LEU A 12 -10.38 -26.33 -27.94
N GLY A 13 -9.96 -25.54 -28.94
CA GLY A 13 -8.71 -24.81 -28.88
C GLY A 13 -8.83 -23.75 -27.80
N CYS A 14 -8.19 -23.97 -26.66
CA CYS A 14 -7.86 -22.90 -25.74
C CYS A 14 -6.97 -21.91 -26.53
N ARG A 15 -7.53 -20.75 -26.89
CA ARG A 15 -6.80 -19.71 -27.64
C ARG A 15 -6.02 -18.86 -26.67
N ALA A 16 -4.94 -19.41 -26.09
CA ALA A 16 -3.94 -18.57 -25.43
C ALA A 16 -3.32 -17.66 -26.50
N LYS A 17 -3.56 -16.35 -26.42
CA LYS A 17 -2.92 -15.35 -27.27
C LYS A 17 -1.76 -14.71 -26.50
N THR A 18 -0.77 -14.22 -27.25
CA THR A 18 0.24 -13.31 -26.71
C THR A 18 -0.28 -11.89 -26.89
N VAL A 19 -0.50 -11.17 -25.79
CA VAL A 19 -0.89 -9.76 -25.76
C VAL A 19 0.36 -8.95 -25.47
N THR A 20 0.76 -8.10 -26.44
CA THR A 20 2.00 -7.33 -26.35
C THR A 20 1.73 -5.84 -26.27
N TYR A 21 2.39 -5.17 -25.33
CA TYR A 21 2.42 -3.72 -25.20
C TYR A 21 3.86 -3.20 -25.27
N ASP A 22 4.06 -2.12 -26.00
CA ASP A 22 5.33 -1.38 -26.03
C ASP A 22 5.15 -0.07 -25.26
N PHE A 23 5.78 0.03 -24.09
CA PHE A 23 5.65 1.17 -23.19
C PHE A 23 6.90 2.04 -23.27
N ASN A 24 6.77 3.24 -23.82
CA ASN A 24 7.74 4.31 -23.61
C ASN A 24 7.27 5.19 -22.45
N VAL A 25 7.88 5.00 -21.28
CA VAL A 25 7.52 5.69 -20.03
C VAL A 25 8.13 7.09 -20.06
N THR A 26 7.30 8.13 -20.07
CA THR A 26 7.76 9.52 -20.27
C THR A 26 7.00 10.47 -19.38
N TRP A 27 7.52 11.67 -19.18
CA TRP A 27 6.77 12.73 -18.50
C TRP A 27 5.77 13.38 -19.44
N VAL A 28 4.56 13.61 -18.91
CA VAL A 28 3.53 14.44 -19.52
C VAL A 28 2.99 15.44 -18.49
N THR A 29 2.11 16.34 -18.92
CA THR A 29 1.42 17.29 -18.05
C THR A 29 -0.05 16.91 -17.99
N ALA A 30 -0.62 16.88 -16.78
CA ALA A 30 -2.03 16.60 -16.54
C ALA A 30 -2.63 17.58 -15.51
N ASN A 31 -3.93 17.80 -15.61
CA ASN A 31 -4.73 18.59 -14.67
C ASN A 31 -6.13 17.94 -14.52
N PRO A 32 -6.22 16.78 -13.86
CA PRO A 32 -7.45 15.99 -13.82
C PRO A 32 -8.54 16.56 -12.90
N ASP A 33 -8.17 17.40 -11.93
CA ASP A 33 -9.10 18.07 -11.02
C ASP A 33 -9.45 19.50 -11.46
N GLY A 34 -8.80 20.01 -12.51
CA GLY A 34 -9.00 21.37 -13.01
C GLY A 34 -8.39 22.47 -12.14
N LEU A 35 -7.61 22.12 -11.10
CA LEU A 35 -7.05 23.06 -10.13
C LEU A 35 -5.59 23.40 -10.42
N ALA A 36 -4.77 22.40 -10.79
CA ALA A 36 -3.34 22.59 -11.02
C ALA A 36 -2.81 21.68 -12.14
N GLU A 37 -2.08 22.27 -13.09
CA GLU A 37 -1.24 21.49 -14.01
C GLU A 37 -0.03 20.93 -13.24
N ARG A 38 0.17 19.61 -13.31
CA ARG A 38 1.36 18.97 -12.76
C ARG A 38 2.00 17.99 -13.74
N LYS A 39 3.27 17.71 -13.50
CA LYS A 39 4.05 16.71 -14.23
C LYS A 39 3.64 15.31 -13.73
N VAL A 40 3.30 14.42 -14.65
CA VAL A 40 2.92 13.03 -14.33
C VAL A 40 3.57 12.03 -15.28
N VAL A 41 3.68 10.78 -14.83
CA VAL A 41 4.18 9.68 -15.66
C VAL A 41 3.12 9.26 -16.65
N GLY A 42 3.44 9.35 -17.95
CA GLY A 42 2.64 8.88 -19.06
C GLY A 42 3.29 7.71 -19.80
N ILE A 43 2.49 6.95 -20.55
CA ILE A 43 2.96 5.91 -21.46
C ILE A 43 2.71 6.38 -22.89
N ASN A 44 3.75 6.34 -23.72
CA ASN A 44 3.69 6.75 -25.13
C ASN A 44 3.18 8.18 -25.32
N GLY A 45 3.54 9.08 -24.39
CA GLY A 45 3.13 10.48 -24.38
C GLY A 45 1.67 10.72 -24.03
N GLN A 46 0.99 9.75 -23.41
CA GLN A 46 -0.41 9.85 -22.99
C GLN A 46 -0.57 9.58 -21.49
N TRP A 47 -1.52 10.29 -20.89
CA TRP A 47 -2.06 10.03 -19.56
C TRP A 47 -3.58 10.30 -19.60
N PRO A 48 -4.44 9.50 -18.96
CA PRO A 48 -4.13 8.31 -18.14
C PRO A 48 -3.44 7.18 -18.91
N LEU A 49 -2.82 6.27 -18.17
CA LEU A 49 -2.14 5.12 -18.77
C LEU A 49 -3.14 4.14 -19.40
N PRO A 50 -2.72 3.33 -20.39
CA PRO A 50 -3.61 2.36 -21.02
C PRO A 50 -4.09 1.28 -20.04
N LEU A 51 -5.38 0.96 -20.09
CA LEU A 51 -5.89 -0.25 -19.46
C LEU A 51 -5.24 -1.48 -20.11
N ILE A 52 -4.77 -2.41 -19.30
CA ILE A 52 -4.31 -3.71 -19.80
C ILE A 52 -5.48 -4.69 -19.70
N GLU A 53 -5.80 -5.35 -20.81
CA GLU A 53 -6.86 -6.35 -20.87
C GLU A 53 -6.33 -7.63 -21.51
N VAL A 54 -6.51 -8.75 -20.81
CA VAL A 54 -6.09 -10.07 -21.25
C VAL A 54 -7.18 -11.10 -20.94
N ASP A 55 -7.20 -12.20 -21.66
CA ASP A 55 -8.05 -13.35 -21.33
C ASP A 55 -7.27 -14.32 -20.43
N LYS A 56 -7.95 -15.01 -19.51
CA LYS A 56 -7.32 -16.05 -18.69
C LYS A 56 -6.64 -17.11 -19.55
N GLY A 57 -5.35 -17.32 -19.31
CA GLY A 57 -4.48 -18.23 -20.05
C GLY A 57 -3.59 -17.53 -21.09
N ASP A 58 -3.78 -16.23 -21.32
CA ASP A 58 -2.93 -15.45 -22.22
C ASP A 58 -1.51 -15.26 -21.67
N GLN A 59 -0.59 -14.99 -22.60
CA GLN A 59 0.73 -14.48 -22.28
C GLN A 59 0.73 -12.96 -22.39
N LEU A 60 1.03 -12.26 -21.29
CA LEU A 60 1.24 -10.82 -21.29
C LEU A 60 2.72 -10.53 -21.51
N VAL A 61 3.02 -9.69 -22.51
CA VAL A 61 4.38 -9.21 -22.80
C VAL A 61 4.36 -7.68 -22.79
N VAL A 62 5.10 -7.05 -21.89
CA VAL A 62 5.24 -5.60 -21.84
C VAL A 62 6.71 -5.23 -22.02
N ASN A 63 7.04 -4.68 -23.19
CA ASN A 63 8.36 -4.15 -23.49
C ASN A 63 8.42 -2.72 -22.96
N MET A 64 9.02 -2.55 -21.78
CA MET A 64 9.12 -1.26 -21.12
C MET A 64 10.46 -0.59 -21.46
N HIS A 65 10.39 0.68 -21.85
CA HIS A 65 11.53 1.58 -21.99
C HIS A 65 11.36 2.76 -21.03
N ASN A 66 12.33 2.97 -20.15
CA ASN A 66 12.33 4.12 -19.25
C ASN A 66 12.82 5.37 -19.98
N GLY A 67 11.89 6.18 -20.48
CA GLY A 67 12.14 7.47 -21.13
C GLY A 67 11.99 8.69 -20.19
N LEU A 68 11.92 8.53 -18.87
CA LEU A 68 11.71 9.64 -17.92
C LEU A 68 12.89 10.62 -17.89
N GLY A 69 14.11 10.12 -18.13
CA GLY A 69 15.33 10.93 -18.25
C GLY A 69 15.96 11.38 -16.92
N ASP A 70 15.22 11.34 -15.81
CA ASP A 70 15.65 11.85 -14.50
C ASP A 70 15.57 10.83 -13.36
N ARG A 71 14.80 9.74 -13.49
CA ARG A 71 14.62 8.75 -12.41
C ARG A 71 14.44 7.30 -12.89
N PRO A 72 14.81 6.29 -12.08
CA PRO A 72 14.51 4.90 -12.37
C PRO A 72 13.02 4.60 -12.18
N CYS A 73 12.55 3.48 -12.72
CA CYS A 73 11.20 2.95 -12.45
C CYS A 73 11.14 1.44 -12.63
N SER A 74 9.98 0.85 -12.31
CA SER A 74 9.64 -0.56 -12.53
C SER A 74 8.15 -0.69 -12.80
N ILE A 75 7.66 -1.89 -13.08
CA ILE A 75 6.22 -2.20 -13.14
C ILE A 75 5.95 -3.41 -12.26
N HIS A 76 5.20 -3.21 -11.18
CA HIS A 76 4.59 -4.29 -10.41
C HIS A 76 3.19 -4.60 -10.92
N TRP A 77 2.83 -5.88 -10.89
CA TRP A 77 1.56 -6.43 -11.36
C TRP A 77 0.73 -6.87 -10.16
N HIS A 78 0.07 -5.89 -9.52
CA HIS A 78 -0.60 -6.07 -8.25
C HIS A 78 -1.57 -7.25 -8.26
N GLY A 79 -1.35 -8.20 -7.34
CA GLY A 79 -2.17 -9.40 -7.19
C GLY A 79 -1.87 -10.53 -8.18
N MET A 80 -0.95 -10.35 -9.14
CA MET A 80 -0.46 -11.46 -9.96
C MET A 80 0.47 -12.36 -9.14
N PHE A 81 0.23 -13.66 -9.16
CA PHE A 81 1.00 -14.63 -8.39
C PHE A 81 2.42 -14.82 -8.92
N GLN A 82 2.67 -14.51 -10.20
CA GLN A 82 4.00 -14.65 -10.81
C GLN A 82 4.63 -16.04 -10.57
N ASN A 83 3.80 -17.09 -10.66
CA ASN A 83 4.22 -18.46 -10.36
C ASN A 83 5.29 -18.92 -11.34
N ASN A 84 6.46 -19.34 -10.82
CA ASN A 84 7.70 -19.63 -11.55
C ASN A 84 8.28 -18.45 -12.37
N THR A 85 7.79 -17.25 -12.13
CA THR A 85 8.17 -16.01 -12.82
C THR A 85 8.38 -14.87 -11.82
N ASN A 86 8.81 -15.17 -10.58
CA ASN A 86 9.02 -14.18 -9.51
C ASN A 86 9.92 -13.00 -9.93
N TYR A 87 10.87 -13.20 -10.86
CA TYR A 87 11.67 -12.10 -11.44
C TYR A 87 10.85 -11.09 -12.25
N MET A 88 9.64 -11.42 -12.68
CA MET A 88 8.70 -10.54 -13.38
C MET A 88 7.77 -9.77 -12.45
N ASP A 89 7.90 -9.95 -11.12
CA ASP A 89 7.03 -9.31 -10.13
C ASP A 89 7.15 -7.79 -10.09
N GLY A 90 8.32 -7.20 -10.36
CA GLY A 90 8.43 -5.75 -10.50
C GLY A 90 8.85 -4.94 -9.27
N ALA A 91 8.96 -5.57 -8.10
CA ALA A 91 9.39 -4.91 -6.87
C ALA A 91 10.90 -4.60 -6.89
N SER A 92 11.26 -3.31 -6.93
CA SER A 92 12.65 -2.87 -6.98
C SER A 92 13.42 -3.22 -5.71
N MET A 93 14.65 -3.71 -5.90
CA MET A 93 15.53 -4.24 -4.85
C MET A 93 14.99 -5.46 -4.09
N VAL A 94 13.87 -6.03 -4.56
CA VAL A 94 13.34 -7.32 -4.10
C VAL A 94 13.51 -8.36 -5.21
N THR A 95 12.77 -8.21 -6.31
CA THR A 95 12.77 -9.16 -7.43
C THR A 95 13.59 -8.68 -8.63
N GLN A 96 13.89 -7.38 -8.68
CA GLN A 96 14.71 -6.80 -9.74
C GLN A 96 15.52 -5.57 -9.33
N CYS A 97 16.49 -5.19 -10.15
CA CYS A 97 17.08 -3.85 -10.10
C CYS A 97 16.08 -2.81 -10.66
N PRO A 98 16.09 -1.56 -10.17
CA PRO A 98 15.35 -0.46 -10.79
C PRO A 98 15.79 -0.27 -12.25
N VAL A 99 14.85 -0.03 -13.18
CA VAL A 99 15.18 0.25 -14.58
C VAL A 99 15.62 1.70 -14.71
N PRO A 100 16.91 2.01 -14.97
CA PRO A 100 17.40 3.38 -15.01
C PRO A 100 16.96 4.09 -16.31
N PRO A 101 17.01 5.43 -16.36
CA PRO A 101 16.71 6.19 -17.58
C PRO A 101 17.48 5.70 -18.81
N GLY A 102 16.77 5.58 -19.94
CA GLY A 102 17.31 5.13 -21.23
C GLY A 102 17.49 3.62 -21.37
N SER A 103 17.14 2.83 -20.35
CA SER A 103 17.19 1.37 -20.40
C SER A 103 15.82 0.75 -20.64
N SER A 104 15.81 -0.53 -21.02
CA SER A 104 14.61 -1.31 -21.27
C SER A 104 14.62 -2.63 -20.51
N MET A 105 13.41 -3.11 -20.18
CA MET A 105 13.17 -4.43 -19.60
C MET A 105 11.87 -4.99 -20.19
N THR A 106 11.84 -6.29 -20.47
CA THR A 106 10.61 -6.95 -20.94
C THR A 106 9.99 -7.77 -19.82
N TYR A 107 8.78 -7.39 -19.40
CA TYR A 107 7.96 -8.21 -18.53
C TYR A 107 7.22 -9.26 -19.36
N ASN A 108 7.35 -10.54 -19.03
CA ASN A 108 6.77 -11.63 -19.82
C ASN A 108 6.35 -12.80 -18.94
N PHE A 109 5.03 -12.99 -18.79
CA PHE A 109 4.46 -14.07 -17.99
C PHE A 109 3.08 -14.49 -18.51
N THR A 110 2.67 -15.71 -18.15
CA THR A 110 1.33 -16.23 -18.46
C THR A 110 0.36 -15.88 -17.34
N VAL A 111 -0.79 -15.32 -17.71
CA VAL A 111 -1.82 -14.88 -16.77
C VAL A 111 -2.86 -15.99 -16.61
N ASN A 112 -2.69 -16.84 -15.59
CA ASN A 112 -3.61 -17.95 -15.30
C ASN A 112 -4.66 -17.62 -14.22
N GLN A 113 -4.74 -16.36 -13.81
CA GLN A 113 -5.72 -15.83 -12.87
C GLN A 113 -6.95 -15.26 -13.60
N ASN A 114 -7.94 -14.78 -12.85
CA ASN A 114 -9.12 -14.10 -13.39
C ASN A 114 -9.46 -12.90 -12.51
N GLY A 115 -10.14 -11.91 -13.09
CA GLY A 115 -10.72 -10.81 -12.33
C GLY A 115 -9.95 -9.50 -12.46
N THR A 116 -10.00 -8.71 -11.40
CA THR A 116 -9.68 -7.29 -11.39
C THR A 116 -8.37 -7.04 -10.65
N TYR A 117 -7.38 -6.53 -11.39
CA TYR A 117 -6.05 -6.23 -10.91
C TYR A 117 -5.64 -4.83 -11.40
N TRP A 118 -4.42 -4.46 -11.11
CA TRP A 118 -3.83 -3.21 -11.58
C TRP A 118 -2.31 -3.36 -11.65
N TYR A 119 -1.68 -2.45 -12.39
CA TYR A 119 -0.23 -2.36 -12.45
C TYR A 119 0.17 -0.96 -12.01
N HIS A 120 1.29 -0.89 -11.30
CA HIS A 120 1.83 0.37 -10.84
C HIS A 120 3.35 0.29 -10.70
N CYS A 121 3.99 1.44 -10.66
CA CYS A 121 5.41 1.49 -10.42
C CYS A 121 5.73 1.17 -8.96
N HIS A 122 6.80 0.38 -8.74
CA HIS A 122 7.22 -0.12 -7.42
C HIS A 122 8.69 0.21 -7.19
N THR A 123 9.04 1.47 -7.47
CA THR A 123 10.40 2.03 -7.34
C THR A 123 10.32 3.41 -6.71
N ASP A 124 10.68 3.51 -5.44
CA ASP A 124 10.57 4.77 -4.69
C ASP A 124 9.12 5.29 -4.79
N TYR A 125 8.93 6.59 -5.05
CA TYR A 125 7.65 7.28 -4.98
C TYR A 125 6.94 7.46 -6.35
N CYS A 126 7.13 6.55 -7.29
CA CYS A 126 6.80 6.81 -8.69
C CYS A 126 5.31 6.66 -9.07
N TYR A 127 4.54 5.77 -8.41
CA TYR A 127 3.16 5.53 -8.85
C TYR A 127 2.17 6.63 -8.47
N PRO A 128 2.28 7.35 -7.34
CA PRO A 128 1.37 8.45 -7.05
C PRO A 128 1.58 9.66 -7.99
N ASP A 129 2.73 9.76 -8.65
CA ASP A 129 2.99 10.67 -9.78
C ASP A 129 2.32 10.20 -11.10
N GLY A 130 1.43 9.21 -11.05
CA GLY A 130 0.59 8.78 -12.17
C GLY A 130 1.02 7.48 -12.86
N TYR A 131 2.10 6.81 -12.42
CA TYR A 131 2.51 5.53 -13.00
C TYR A 131 1.68 4.35 -12.47
N ARG A 132 0.38 4.34 -12.79
CA ARG A 132 -0.62 3.38 -12.30
C ARG A 132 -1.80 3.24 -13.27
N GLN A 133 -2.35 2.04 -13.45
CA GLN A 133 -3.63 1.79 -14.11
C GLN A 133 -4.13 0.35 -13.89
N ALA A 134 -5.42 0.11 -14.08
CA ALA A 134 -6.03 -1.21 -13.98
C ALA A 134 -5.50 -2.24 -15.02
N LEU A 135 -5.57 -3.50 -14.63
CA LEU A 135 -5.27 -4.70 -15.42
C LEU A 135 -6.44 -5.67 -15.23
N ILE A 136 -7.19 -5.93 -16.30
CA ILE A 136 -8.37 -6.78 -16.26
C ILE A 136 -8.06 -8.12 -16.92
N VAL A 137 -8.41 -9.20 -16.21
CA VAL A 137 -8.30 -10.57 -16.72
C VAL A 137 -9.69 -11.16 -16.91
N HIS A 138 -10.09 -11.29 -18.17
CA HIS A 138 -11.40 -11.79 -18.57
C HIS A 138 -11.49 -13.31 -18.37
N ASP A 139 -12.61 -13.78 -17.83
CA ASP A 139 -12.92 -15.21 -17.68
C ASP A 139 -14.31 -15.51 -18.27
N GLU A 140 -14.33 -16.24 -19.38
CA GLU A 140 -15.57 -16.70 -20.02
C GLU A 140 -16.41 -17.62 -19.11
N HIS A 141 -15.79 -18.19 -18.07
CA HIS A 141 -16.39 -19.12 -17.11
C HIS A 141 -16.72 -18.48 -15.77
N ALA A 142 -16.76 -17.14 -15.67
CA ALA A 142 -17.19 -16.44 -14.47
C ALA A 142 -18.56 -16.99 -13.97
N PRO A 143 -18.74 -17.18 -12.65
CA PRO A 143 -19.94 -17.82 -12.07
C PRO A 143 -21.18 -16.92 -12.06
N PHE A 144 -21.10 -15.75 -12.68
CA PHE A 144 -22.16 -14.75 -12.79
C PHE A 144 -22.32 -14.26 -14.23
N LYS A 145 -23.39 -13.50 -14.49
CA LYS A 145 -23.72 -12.94 -15.80
C LYS A 145 -23.97 -11.45 -15.68
N PHE A 146 -23.57 -10.73 -16.72
CA PHE A 146 -23.75 -9.29 -16.90
C PHE A 146 -23.93 -9.02 -18.39
N ASP A 147 -24.53 -7.88 -18.72
CA ASP A 147 -24.74 -7.43 -20.09
C ASP A 147 -23.53 -6.65 -20.60
N GLU A 148 -22.96 -5.80 -19.75
CA GLU A 148 -21.84 -4.90 -20.04
C GLU A 148 -20.96 -4.73 -18.78
N GLU A 149 -19.73 -4.26 -18.95
CA GLU A 149 -18.81 -4.00 -17.84
C GLU A 149 -18.14 -2.63 -17.93
N PHE A 150 -17.80 -2.07 -16.77
CA PHE A 150 -17.02 -0.84 -16.65
C PHE A 150 -15.89 -1.03 -15.63
N THR A 151 -14.72 -0.47 -15.93
CA THR A 151 -13.63 -0.33 -14.98
C THR A 151 -13.62 1.07 -14.41
N ILE A 152 -13.54 1.17 -13.10
CA ILE A 152 -13.61 2.40 -12.32
C ILE A 152 -12.40 2.45 -11.40
N THR A 153 -11.56 3.47 -11.58
CA THR A 153 -10.43 3.75 -10.69
C THR A 153 -10.78 4.92 -9.76
N MET A 154 -10.36 4.80 -8.50
CA MET A 154 -10.43 5.88 -7.52
C MET A 154 -9.03 6.14 -7.01
N SER A 155 -8.68 7.40 -6.75
CA SER A 155 -7.39 7.72 -6.16
C SER A 155 -7.39 9.05 -5.43
N ASP A 156 -6.50 9.18 -4.45
CA ASP A 156 -6.01 10.48 -4.02
C ASP A 156 -5.08 11.10 -5.08
N TRP A 157 -5.01 12.43 -5.05
CA TRP A 157 -4.24 13.25 -5.99
C TRP A 157 -3.54 14.39 -5.26
N TYR A 158 -2.26 14.58 -5.57
CA TYR A 158 -1.42 15.64 -5.04
C TYR A 158 -1.13 16.66 -6.14
N HIS A 159 -1.03 17.94 -5.80
CA HIS A 159 -0.58 18.97 -6.77
C HIS A 159 0.94 19.05 -6.91
N GLU A 160 1.66 18.62 -5.87
CA GLU A 160 3.12 18.56 -5.85
C GLU A 160 3.63 17.19 -6.29
N MET A 161 4.90 17.13 -6.69
CA MET A 161 5.57 15.86 -6.96
C MET A 161 5.80 15.14 -5.63
N VAL A 162 5.64 13.82 -5.63
CA VAL A 162 5.77 13.02 -4.39
C VAL A 162 7.19 13.09 -3.84
N GLU A 163 8.20 13.24 -4.72
CA GLU A 163 9.59 13.47 -4.32
C GLU A 163 9.75 14.73 -3.47
N ASP A 164 9.07 15.83 -3.81
CA ASP A 164 9.14 17.08 -3.05
C ASP A 164 8.45 16.90 -1.68
N LEU A 165 7.24 16.34 -1.69
CA LEU A 165 6.48 16.01 -0.47
C LEU A 165 7.26 15.06 0.45
N SER A 166 8.03 14.13 -0.10
CA SER A 166 8.83 13.18 0.69
C SER A 166 9.90 13.87 1.54
N THR A 167 10.40 15.04 1.11
CA THR A 167 11.39 15.81 1.87
C THR A 167 10.80 16.48 3.10
N ASP A 168 9.53 16.88 3.03
CA ASP A 168 8.78 17.42 4.16
C ASP A 168 8.25 16.31 5.07
N PHE A 169 7.85 15.17 4.49
CA PHE A 169 7.43 13.98 5.23
C PHE A 169 8.56 13.42 6.09
N MET A 170 9.71 13.11 5.48
CA MET A 170 10.91 12.58 6.17
C MET A 170 11.77 13.74 6.73
N SER A 171 11.23 14.43 7.74
CA SER A 171 11.82 15.67 8.26
C SER A 171 11.83 15.74 9.79
N VAL A 172 12.82 16.43 10.35
CA VAL A 172 12.85 16.76 11.79
C VAL A 172 11.72 17.71 12.20
N TYR A 173 11.09 18.37 11.23
CA TYR A 173 9.93 19.24 11.43
C TYR A 173 8.60 18.48 11.37
N ASN A 174 8.62 17.18 11.03
CA ASN A 174 7.48 16.28 11.05
C ASN A 174 7.71 15.08 12.01
N PRO A 175 7.95 15.33 13.32
CA PRO A 175 8.29 14.27 14.27
C PRO A 175 7.11 13.35 14.62
N THR A 176 5.89 13.69 14.20
CA THR A 176 4.72 12.81 14.30
C THR A 176 4.71 11.77 13.19
N GLY A 177 5.39 12.04 12.07
CA GLY A 177 5.26 11.25 10.85
C GLY A 177 3.93 11.48 10.14
N ALA A 178 3.36 12.68 10.26
CA ALA A 178 2.11 13.05 9.60
C ALA A 178 2.23 12.85 8.09
N GLU A 179 1.35 12.07 7.49
CA GLU A 179 1.35 11.85 6.06
C GLU A 179 0.92 13.13 5.30
N PRO A 180 1.52 13.42 4.14
CA PRO A 180 1.06 14.50 3.30
C PRO A 180 -0.41 14.34 2.90
N ILE A 181 -1.21 15.36 3.18
CA ILE A 181 -2.64 15.39 2.85
C ILE A 181 -2.81 15.59 1.34
N PRO A 182 -3.60 14.76 0.64
CA PRO A 182 -3.90 14.94 -0.77
C PRO A 182 -4.63 16.26 -1.07
N SER A 183 -4.47 16.76 -2.29
CA SER A 183 -5.12 17.98 -2.77
C SER A 183 -6.53 17.72 -3.32
N ALA A 184 -6.80 16.51 -3.83
CA ALA A 184 -8.09 16.11 -4.38
C ALA A 184 -8.28 14.59 -4.38
N PHE A 185 -9.51 14.13 -4.69
CA PHE A 185 -9.85 12.73 -4.93
C PHE A 185 -10.48 12.54 -6.31
N LEU A 186 -9.87 11.68 -7.12
CA LEU A 186 -10.23 11.44 -8.52
C LEU A 186 -11.07 10.19 -8.69
N PHE A 187 -11.93 10.23 -9.68
CA PHE A 187 -12.74 9.12 -10.19
C PHE A 187 -12.46 8.97 -11.70
N ASN A 188 -11.89 7.84 -12.12
CA ASN A 188 -11.38 7.62 -13.48
C ASN A 188 -10.39 8.70 -13.95
N ASP A 189 -9.46 9.08 -13.09
CA ASP A 189 -8.44 10.10 -13.37
C ASP A 189 -9.04 11.46 -13.81
N THR A 190 -10.23 11.78 -13.31
CA THR A 190 -10.95 13.04 -13.51
C THR A 190 -11.86 13.31 -12.29
N MET A 191 -12.65 14.38 -12.35
CA MET A 191 -13.75 14.64 -11.44
C MET A 191 -15.08 14.75 -12.19
N ASN A 192 -16.21 14.57 -11.48
CA ASN A 192 -17.56 14.82 -12.01
C ASN A 192 -17.89 14.05 -13.30
N SER A 193 -17.62 12.74 -13.31
CA SER A 193 -17.85 11.86 -14.46
C SER A 193 -19.27 11.28 -14.52
N SER A 194 -19.73 10.99 -15.73
CA SER A 194 -20.93 10.19 -16.00
C SER A 194 -20.56 8.82 -16.54
N ILE A 195 -21.22 7.77 -16.04
CA ILE A 195 -21.21 6.42 -16.60
C ILE A 195 -22.59 6.19 -17.25
N PRO A 196 -22.67 6.18 -18.59
CA PRO A 196 -23.94 5.97 -19.29
C PRO A 196 -24.42 4.54 -19.12
N VAL A 197 -25.71 4.38 -18.82
CA VAL A 197 -26.33 3.07 -18.65
C VAL A 197 -27.70 2.97 -19.33
N GLU A 198 -28.05 1.76 -19.74
CA GLU A 198 -29.39 1.45 -20.24
C GLU A 198 -30.27 0.88 -19.11
N PRO A 199 -31.59 1.10 -19.14
CA PRO A 199 -32.51 0.59 -18.13
C PRO A 199 -32.70 -0.93 -18.20
N ASN A 200 -32.89 -1.57 -17.04
CA ASN A 200 -33.08 -3.03 -16.87
C ASN A 200 -31.92 -3.91 -17.38
N LYS A 201 -30.68 -3.39 -17.38
CA LYS A 201 -29.46 -4.14 -17.64
C LYS A 201 -28.70 -4.41 -16.35
N THR A 202 -27.93 -5.49 -16.32
CA THR A 202 -26.99 -5.78 -15.25
C THR A 202 -25.58 -5.46 -15.72
N TYR A 203 -24.93 -4.51 -15.05
CA TYR A 203 -23.54 -4.11 -15.30
C TYR A 203 -22.60 -4.74 -14.29
N LEU A 204 -21.43 -5.18 -14.75
CA LEU A 204 -20.30 -5.49 -13.88
C LEU A 204 -19.45 -4.23 -13.71
N LEU A 205 -19.40 -3.67 -12.51
CA LEU A 205 -18.53 -2.54 -12.19
C LEU A 205 -17.30 -3.05 -11.45
N ARG A 206 -16.11 -2.83 -12.02
CA ARG A 206 -14.81 -3.19 -11.45
C ARG A 206 -14.21 -1.97 -10.79
N LEU A 207 -14.26 -1.93 -9.47
CA LEU A 207 -13.80 -0.83 -8.63
C LEU A 207 -12.36 -1.11 -8.16
N VAL A 208 -11.47 -0.15 -8.33
CA VAL A 208 -10.06 -0.26 -7.92
C VAL A 208 -9.66 1.04 -7.23
N ASN A 209 -9.18 0.98 -5.98
CA ASN A 209 -8.53 2.14 -5.37
C ASN A 209 -7.02 2.08 -5.69
N ILE A 210 -6.59 2.92 -6.63
CA ILE A 210 -5.19 3.06 -7.05
C ILE A 210 -4.49 4.24 -6.36
N GLY A 211 -5.10 4.79 -5.30
CA GLY A 211 -4.55 5.86 -4.46
C GLY A 211 -3.25 5.48 -3.77
N ALA A 212 -2.56 6.49 -3.26
CA ALA A 212 -1.29 6.34 -2.54
C ALA A 212 -1.46 6.26 -1.03
N PHE A 213 -2.58 6.74 -0.51
CA PHE A 213 -2.77 6.91 0.92
C PHE A 213 -4.20 6.59 1.36
N VAL A 214 -5.20 7.25 0.78
CA VAL A 214 -6.52 7.38 1.42
C VAL A 214 -7.49 6.31 0.92
N ALA A 215 -8.08 5.57 1.87
CA ALA A 215 -9.22 4.71 1.60
C ALA A 215 -10.45 5.53 1.20
N GLN A 216 -11.32 4.95 0.37
CA GLN A 216 -12.54 5.62 -0.07
C GLN A 216 -13.77 4.76 0.16
N TYR A 217 -14.83 5.37 0.66
CA TYR A 217 -16.17 4.82 0.68
C TYR A 217 -16.81 4.99 -0.69
N PHE A 218 -17.56 3.99 -1.14
CA PHE A 218 -18.27 4.02 -2.42
C PHE A 218 -19.72 3.58 -2.24
N TYR A 219 -20.66 4.35 -2.78
CA TYR A 219 -22.07 3.94 -2.90
C TYR A 219 -22.75 4.62 -4.09
N ILE A 220 -23.91 4.10 -4.48
CA ILE A 220 -24.72 4.66 -5.58
C ILE A 220 -26.11 4.96 -5.04
N GLU A 221 -26.54 6.22 -5.10
CA GLU A 221 -27.81 6.65 -4.54
C GLU A 221 -28.98 5.84 -5.12
N GLY A 222 -29.83 5.35 -4.22
CA GLY A 222 -31.01 4.58 -4.57
C GLY A 222 -30.74 3.21 -5.20
N HIS A 223 -29.52 2.70 -5.17
CA HIS A 223 -29.18 1.36 -5.67
C HIS A 223 -28.51 0.53 -4.59
N THR A 224 -28.84 -0.76 -4.57
CA THR A 224 -28.00 -1.79 -3.98
C THR A 224 -27.33 -2.56 -5.11
N PHE A 225 -26.25 -3.27 -4.78
CA PHE A 225 -25.49 -4.09 -5.73
C PHE A 225 -25.09 -5.40 -5.06
N LYS A 226 -24.56 -6.34 -5.86
CA LYS A 226 -24.03 -7.61 -5.36
C LYS A 226 -22.54 -7.67 -5.57
N ILE A 227 -21.77 -7.84 -4.50
CA ILE A 227 -20.35 -8.14 -4.56
C ILE A 227 -20.17 -9.56 -5.11
N VAL A 228 -19.36 -9.71 -6.15
CA VAL A 228 -19.08 -11.00 -6.81
C VAL A 228 -17.60 -11.32 -6.94
N GLU A 229 -16.72 -10.37 -6.62
CA GLU A 229 -15.28 -10.54 -6.64
C GLU A 229 -14.62 -9.58 -5.66
N ILE A 230 -13.59 -10.03 -4.94
CA ILE A 230 -12.62 -9.18 -4.24
C ILE A 230 -11.21 -9.60 -4.65
N ASP A 231 -10.37 -8.66 -5.04
CA ASP A 231 -8.95 -8.88 -5.37
C ASP A 231 -8.70 -10.09 -6.31
N GLY A 232 -9.58 -10.30 -7.31
CA GLY A 232 -9.51 -11.43 -8.25
C GLY A 232 -10.04 -12.78 -7.72
N VAL A 233 -10.54 -12.84 -6.49
CA VAL A 233 -11.23 -14.00 -5.93
C VAL A 233 -12.74 -13.83 -6.09
N TYR A 234 -13.37 -14.72 -6.86
CA TYR A 234 -14.84 -14.76 -6.96
C TYR A 234 -15.49 -15.13 -5.63
N THR A 235 -16.56 -14.42 -5.29
CA THR A 235 -17.34 -14.62 -4.07
C THR A 235 -18.76 -15.06 -4.40
N GLU A 236 -19.42 -15.73 -3.46
CA GLU A 236 -20.87 -15.90 -3.53
C GLU A 236 -21.53 -14.50 -3.61
N PRO A 237 -22.47 -14.26 -4.56
CA PRO A 237 -23.07 -12.95 -4.72
C PRO A 237 -23.72 -12.43 -3.44
N THR A 238 -23.16 -11.35 -2.88
CA THR A 238 -23.57 -10.82 -1.57
C THR A 238 -24.06 -9.38 -1.72
N GLU A 239 -25.26 -9.09 -1.22
CA GLU A 239 -25.87 -7.76 -1.33
C GLU A 239 -25.19 -6.74 -0.41
N ALA A 240 -24.90 -5.56 -0.95
CA ALA A 240 -24.33 -4.42 -0.26
C ALA A 240 -24.85 -3.11 -0.88
N ASP A 241 -24.71 -2.02 -0.13
CA ASP A 241 -25.07 -0.66 -0.52
C ASP A 241 -23.89 0.31 -0.43
N THR A 242 -23.00 0.10 0.54
CA THR A 242 -21.77 0.88 0.74
C THR A 242 -20.54 -0.02 0.82
N LEU A 243 -19.47 0.35 0.13
CA LEU A 243 -18.16 -0.31 0.22
C LEU A 243 -17.15 0.60 0.91
N TYR A 244 -16.22 -0.01 1.64
CA TYR A 244 -14.95 0.60 2.03
C TYR A 244 -13.84 0.00 1.19
N ILE A 245 -13.12 0.82 0.44
CA ILE A 245 -12.11 0.37 -0.51
C ILE A 245 -10.78 1.04 -0.14
N ALA A 246 -9.96 0.33 0.63
CA ALA A 246 -8.62 0.80 0.97
C ALA A 246 -7.72 0.82 -0.28
N VAL A 247 -6.62 1.57 -0.22
CA VAL A 247 -5.66 1.58 -1.33
C VAL A 247 -5.22 0.15 -1.67
N ALA A 248 -5.09 -0.10 -2.98
CA ALA A 248 -4.79 -1.39 -3.60
C ALA A 248 -5.89 -2.47 -3.58
N GLN A 249 -6.99 -2.26 -2.86
CA GLN A 249 -8.12 -3.19 -2.89
C GLN A 249 -9.00 -3.01 -4.14
N ARG A 250 -9.62 -4.11 -4.56
CA ARG A 250 -10.54 -4.18 -5.69
C ARG A 250 -11.81 -4.92 -5.33
N TYR A 251 -12.91 -4.45 -5.89
CA TYR A 251 -14.21 -5.11 -5.84
C TYR A 251 -14.79 -5.19 -7.25
N ALA A 252 -15.38 -6.32 -7.62
CA ALA A 252 -16.31 -6.35 -8.75
C ALA A 252 -17.74 -6.53 -8.22
N ILE A 253 -18.64 -5.65 -8.66
CA ILE A 253 -20.04 -5.62 -8.24
C ILE A 253 -20.98 -5.76 -9.45
N LEU A 254 -22.09 -6.48 -9.25
CA LEU A 254 -23.20 -6.50 -10.19
C LEU A 254 -24.23 -5.45 -9.78
N LEU A 255 -24.45 -4.49 -10.66
CA LEU A 255 -25.46 -3.46 -10.51
C LEU A 255 -26.56 -3.68 -11.55
N THR A 256 -27.80 -3.88 -11.11
CA THR A 256 -28.95 -3.94 -12.03
C THR A 256 -29.66 -2.60 -12.09
N THR A 257 -29.73 -2.03 -13.29
CA THR A 257 -30.33 -0.71 -13.50
C THR A 257 -31.85 -0.76 -13.41
N LYS A 258 -32.43 0.36 -12.99
CA LYS A 258 -33.88 0.54 -12.86
C LYS A 258 -34.53 0.67 -14.23
N ASN A 259 -35.85 0.50 -14.27
CA ASN A 259 -36.63 0.72 -15.49
C ASN A 259 -36.83 2.22 -15.82
N GLN A 260 -36.74 3.07 -14.81
CA GLN A 260 -37.03 4.50 -14.91
C GLN A 260 -35.81 5.26 -15.45
N THR A 261 -36.01 6.13 -16.45
CA THR A 261 -34.95 6.84 -17.18
C THR A 261 -35.07 8.38 -17.14
N ASP A 262 -35.93 8.94 -16.28
CA ASP A 262 -36.10 10.39 -16.13
C ASP A 262 -35.13 11.01 -15.09
N VAL A 263 -34.39 10.19 -14.34
CA VAL A 263 -33.48 10.62 -13.28
C VAL A 263 -32.11 9.94 -13.43
N ASN A 264 -31.04 10.73 -13.31
CA ASN A 264 -29.67 10.24 -13.12
C ASN A 264 -29.39 10.10 -11.63
N TYR A 265 -28.60 9.09 -11.26
CA TYR A 265 -28.30 8.79 -9.85
C TYR A 265 -26.86 9.15 -9.53
N ALA A 266 -26.61 9.72 -8.36
CA ALA A 266 -25.27 10.01 -7.91
C ALA A 266 -24.51 8.72 -7.59
N ILE A 267 -23.30 8.60 -8.16
CA ILE A 267 -22.25 7.71 -7.70
C ILE A 267 -21.38 8.53 -6.77
N VAL A 268 -21.30 8.13 -5.51
CA VAL A 268 -20.62 8.90 -4.47
C VAL A 268 -19.36 8.18 -4.04
N THR A 269 -18.26 8.92 -4.01
CA THR A 269 -17.06 8.52 -3.28
C THR A 269 -16.80 9.49 -2.13
N VAL A 270 -16.39 8.96 -0.98
CA VAL A 270 -16.01 9.78 0.20
C VAL A 270 -14.67 9.30 0.71
N ALA A 271 -13.70 10.19 0.82
CA ALA A 271 -12.41 9.92 1.43
C ALA A 271 -12.57 9.62 2.92
N ASP A 272 -11.81 8.64 3.41
CA ASP A 272 -11.76 8.33 4.84
C ASP A 272 -10.98 9.42 5.59
N SER A 273 -11.70 10.37 6.18
CA SER A 273 -11.12 11.49 6.92
C SER A 273 -10.38 11.06 8.18
N THR A 274 -10.63 9.85 8.69
CA THR A 274 -9.94 9.33 9.88
C THR A 274 -8.46 9.06 9.65
N LEU A 275 -8.05 8.92 8.38
CA LEU A 275 -6.66 8.75 7.98
C LEU A 275 -5.90 10.09 7.93
N LEU A 276 -6.59 11.23 7.94
CA LEU A 276 -5.96 12.54 7.76
C LEU A 276 -5.69 13.21 9.11
N ASP A 277 -4.42 13.57 9.36
CA ASP A 277 -4.00 14.31 10.56
C ASP A 277 -4.62 15.72 10.69
N GLY A 278 -5.19 16.22 9.60
CA GLY A 278 -5.99 17.43 9.54
C GLY A 278 -6.76 17.51 8.23
N ILE A 279 -7.81 18.32 8.20
CA ILE A 279 -8.64 18.52 7.01
C ILE A 279 -8.55 20.00 6.62
N PRO A 280 -7.86 20.34 5.51
CA PRO A 280 -7.86 21.69 4.97
C PRO A 280 -9.29 22.16 4.66
N GLU A 281 -9.59 23.45 4.89
CA GLU A 281 -10.95 24.00 4.71
C GLU A 281 -11.46 23.89 3.26
N ASP A 282 -10.55 23.82 2.30
CA ASP A 282 -10.81 23.74 0.87
C ASP A 282 -10.77 22.32 0.29
N LEU A 283 -10.36 21.32 1.09
CA LEU A 283 -10.32 19.92 0.64
C LEU A 283 -11.74 19.34 0.56
N GLN A 284 -12.17 19.00 -0.65
CA GLN A 284 -13.43 18.28 -0.85
C GLN A 284 -13.22 16.79 -0.61
N LEU A 285 -13.71 16.30 0.53
CA LEU A 285 -13.61 14.87 0.89
C LEU A 285 -14.56 13.99 0.09
N ASN A 286 -15.65 14.54 -0.44
CA ASN A 286 -16.63 13.81 -1.20
C ASN A 286 -16.65 14.23 -2.67
N ASN A 287 -16.88 13.26 -3.55
CA ASN A 287 -17.01 13.51 -4.98
C ASN A 287 -18.34 12.91 -5.48
N THR A 288 -19.06 13.69 -6.29
CA THR A 288 -20.27 13.23 -6.97
C THR A 288 -19.97 12.98 -8.45
N ASN A 289 -20.17 11.74 -8.85
CA ASN A 289 -20.21 11.26 -10.23
C ASN A 289 -21.64 10.77 -10.51
N TRP A 290 -21.95 10.32 -11.73
CA TRP A 290 -23.32 9.95 -12.10
C TRP A 290 -23.44 8.64 -12.84
N LEU A 291 -24.40 7.84 -12.40
CA LEU A 291 -24.99 6.77 -13.18
C LEU A 291 -26.05 7.40 -14.10
N GLU A 292 -25.70 7.56 -15.36
CA GLU A 292 -26.44 8.37 -16.32
C GLU A 292 -27.43 7.50 -17.13
N TYR A 293 -28.71 7.59 -16.77
CA TYR A 293 -29.81 6.97 -17.52
C TYR A 293 -30.30 7.85 -18.67
N ASN A 294 -30.12 9.16 -18.54
CA ASN A 294 -30.56 10.15 -19.52
C ASN A 294 -29.67 11.39 -19.50
N LYS A 295 -28.91 11.56 -20.58
CA LYS A 295 -28.00 12.70 -20.80
C LYS A 295 -28.69 14.08 -20.74
N ASP A 296 -29.99 14.14 -21.02
CA ASP A 296 -30.77 15.39 -21.05
C ASP A 296 -31.45 15.67 -19.70
N ALA A 297 -31.43 14.71 -18.77
CA ALA A 297 -31.90 14.88 -17.40
C ALA A 297 -30.84 15.59 -16.53
N ALA A 298 -31.25 16.12 -15.38
CA ALA A 298 -30.32 16.74 -14.45
C ALA A 298 -29.33 15.73 -13.86
N HIS A 299 -28.12 16.20 -13.57
CA HIS A 299 -27.08 15.50 -12.82
C HIS A 299 -27.08 16.06 -11.39
N PRO A 300 -27.95 15.55 -10.49
CA PRO A 300 -28.05 16.10 -9.14
C PRO A 300 -26.76 15.86 -8.37
N GLN A 301 -26.30 16.90 -7.66
CA GLN A 301 -25.20 16.74 -6.69
C GLN A 301 -25.71 15.93 -5.49
N ALA A 302 -24.90 15.01 -4.98
CA ALA A 302 -25.25 14.26 -3.80
C ALA A 302 -25.32 15.22 -2.60
N THR A 303 -26.39 15.16 -1.82
CA THR A 303 -26.52 15.96 -0.59
C THR A 303 -25.88 15.17 0.55
N ILE A 304 -24.55 15.15 0.58
CA ILE A 304 -23.79 14.45 1.62
C ILE A 304 -23.64 15.41 2.79
N ASN A 305 -24.52 15.30 3.77
CA ASN A 305 -24.45 16.06 5.02
C ASN A 305 -23.56 15.37 6.06
N VAL A 306 -22.65 14.51 5.61
CA VAL A 306 -21.75 13.74 6.47
C VAL A 306 -20.63 14.67 6.87
N THR A 307 -20.60 15.07 8.15
CA THR A 307 -19.51 15.90 8.69
C THR A 307 -18.22 15.11 8.91
N ASP A 308 -18.30 13.78 8.94
CA ASP A 308 -17.18 12.85 9.12
C ASP A 308 -17.48 11.49 8.47
N SER A 309 -16.54 10.91 7.72
CA SER A 309 -16.68 9.62 7.04
C SER A 309 -17.10 8.46 7.96
N THR A 310 -16.91 8.61 9.27
CA THR A 310 -17.35 7.66 10.31
C THR A 310 -18.86 7.43 10.36
N GLU A 311 -19.68 8.32 9.80
CA GLU A 311 -21.14 8.11 9.72
C GLU A 311 -21.56 7.09 8.64
N LEU A 312 -20.64 6.69 7.75
CA LEU A 312 -20.88 5.68 6.74
C LEU A 312 -20.65 4.28 7.29
N VAL A 313 -21.59 3.38 6.98
CA VAL A 313 -21.54 1.97 7.39
C VAL A 313 -21.25 1.10 6.18
N PRO A 314 -19.98 0.75 5.93
CA PRO A 314 -19.61 -0.10 4.80
C PRO A 314 -19.92 -1.57 5.06
N PHE A 315 -19.94 -2.35 3.99
CA PHE A 315 -20.00 -3.80 4.03
C PHE A 315 -18.72 -4.40 4.64
N ASP A 316 -18.87 -5.44 5.48
CA ASP A 316 -17.75 -6.14 6.12
C ASP A 316 -17.18 -7.26 5.23
N ASP A 317 -16.06 -6.99 4.59
CA ASP A 317 -15.41 -7.85 3.59
C ASP A 317 -14.95 -9.21 4.14
N ILE A 318 -14.59 -9.32 5.42
CA ILE A 318 -14.17 -10.59 6.04
C ILE A 318 -15.31 -11.64 6.04
N THR A 319 -16.56 -11.20 5.87
CA THR A 319 -17.73 -12.08 5.85
C THR A 319 -18.00 -12.71 4.48
N LEU A 320 -17.30 -12.27 3.43
CA LEU A 320 -17.44 -12.82 2.08
C LEU A 320 -16.97 -14.27 2.02
N VAL A 321 -17.71 -15.08 1.28
CA VAL A 321 -17.40 -16.50 1.07
C VAL A 321 -16.92 -16.70 -0.36
N PRO A 322 -15.67 -17.15 -0.59
CA PRO A 322 -15.18 -17.50 -1.92
C PRO A 322 -16.04 -18.59 -2.58
N THR A 323 -16.27 -18.49 -3.89
CA THR A 323 -17.12 -19.45 -4.62
C THR A 323 -16.56 -20.87 -4.64
N ASP A 324 -15.23 -21.02 -4.57
CA ASP A 324 -14.57 -22.32 -4.52
C ASP A 324 -14.66 -23.01 -3.16
N LYS A 325 -15.11 -22.28 -2.12
CA LYS A 325 -15.31 -22.78 -0.75
C LYS A 325 -14.10 -23.52 -0.22
N MET A 326 -12.91 -22.99 -0.51
CA MET A 326 -11.69 -23.48 0.14
C MET A 326 -11.87 -23.42 1.65
N GLU A 327 -11.80 -24.58 2.31
CA GLU A 327 -11.89 -24.66 3.76
C GLU A 327 -10.70 -23.95 4.40
N LEU A 328 -10.90 -23.48 5.64
CA LEU A 328 -9.83 -22.99 6.50
C LEU A 328 -8.62 -23.92 6.44
N LEU A 329 -7.45 -23.36 6.16
CA LEU A 329 -6.18 -24.08 6.17
C LEU A 329 -5.92 -24.67 7.57
N PRO A 330 -5.24 -25.83 7.66
CA PRO A 330 -4.97 -26.48 8.94
C PRO A 330 -4.09 -25.59 9.83
N GLU A 331 -3.80 -26.07 11.04
CA GLU A 331 -2.88 -25.36 11.93
C GLU A 331 -1.53 -25.10 11.27
N PRO A 332 -0.93 -23.92 11.51
CA PRO A 332 0.24 -23.49 10.78
C PRO A 332 1.47 -24.31 11.16
N ASP A 333 2.28 -24.62 10.15
CA ASP A 333 3.64 -25.15 10.33
C ASP A 333 4.59 -24.03 10.80
N MET A 334 4.30 -22.78 10.41
CA MET A 334 5.06 -21.58 10.80
C MET A 334 4.12 -20.43 11.17
N GLU A 335 4.36 -19.82 12.33
CA GLU A 335 3.70 -18.58 12.73
C GLU A 335 4.70 -17.42 12.71
N ILE A 336 4.34 -16.34 12.01
CA ILE A 336 5.07 -15.08 11.94
C ILE A 336 4.24 -14.06 12.72
N ASN A 337 4.81 -13.51 13.79
CA ASN A 337 4.16 -12.49 14.61
C ASN A 337 4.90 -11.17 14.46
N VAL A 338 4.20 -10.17 13.93
CA VAL A 338 4.73 -8.83 13.68
C VAL A 338 3.82 -7.76 14.27
N THR A 339 4.43 -6.71 14.80
CA THR A 339 3.73 -5.55 15.33
C THR A 339 4.10 -4.31 14.53
N VAL A 340 3.11 -3.58 14.04
CA VAL A 340 3.26 -2.28 13.41
C VAL A 340 3.53 -1.23 14.48
N ILE A 341 4.60 -0.46 14.30
CA ILE A 341 5.00 0.63 15.18
C ILE A 341 5.43 1.82 14.31
N MET A 342 5.02 3.03 14.70
CA MET A 342 5.57 4.29 14.18
C MET A 342 6.46 4.92 15.27
N ASN A 343 7.72 5.24 14.95
CA ASN A 343 8.63 5.83 15.95
C ASN A 343 9.77 6.64 15.32
N ASN A 344 10.35 7.54 16.11
CA ASN A 344 11.46 8.38 15.69
C ASN A 344 12.81 7.69 15.90
N LEU A 345 13.68 7.79 14.90
CA LEU A 345 15.08 7.36 14.98
C LEU A 345 16.01 8.55 15.26
N ASN A 346 17.31 8.30 15.44
CA ASN A 346 18.30 9.32 15.80
C ASN A 346 18.56 10.39 14.74
N THR A 347 18.01 10.23 13.54
CA THR A 347 17.90 11.29 12.51
C THR A 347 16.91 12.37 12.91
N GLY A 348 15.96 12.06 13.81
CA GLY A 348 14.83 12.89 14.18
C GLY A 348 13.61 12.71 13.27
N PHE A 349 13.67 11.82 12.28
CA PHE A 349 12.53 11.50 11.41
C PHE A 349 11.71 10.34 11.99
N SER A 350 10.42 10.31 11.65
CA SER A 350 9.54 9.19 11.95
C SER A 350 9.73 8.07 10.92
N TYR A 351 9.82 6.84 11.40
CA TYR A 351 9.93 5.63 10.59
C TYR A 351 8.82 4.65 10.99
N ALA A 352 8.46 3.79 10.03
CA ALA A 352 7.55 2.69 10.26
C ALA A 352 8.32 1.38 10.42
N PHE A 353 7.81 0.52 11.31
CA PHE A 353 8.49 -0.71 11.70
C PHE A 353 7.53 -1.88 11.69
N LEU A 354 8.04 -3.04 11.28
CA LEU A 354 7.53 -4.33 11.71
C LEU A 354 8.44 -4.84 12.83
N ASN A 355 7.89 -5.00 14.02
CA ASN A 355 8.62 -5.21 15.26
C ASN A 355 9.60 -4.07 15.53
N ASN A 356 10.91 -4.33 15.48
CA ASN A 356 11.97 -3.35 15.69
C ASN A 356 12.75 -3.03 14.41
N ILE A 357 12.27 -3.49 13.24
CA ILE A 357 12.96 -3.35 11.96
C ILE A 357 12.15 -2.43 11.04
N SER A 358 12.80 -1.38 10.57
CA SER A 358 12.33 -0.53 9.47
C SER A 358 13.03 -1.00 8.20
N TYR A 359 12.24 -1.41 7.20
CA TYR A 359 12.75 -2.00 5.97
C TYR A 359 13.75 -1.07 5.29
N THR A 360 14.97 -1.57 5.12
CA THR A 360 16.04 -0.88 4.40
C THR A 360 16.44 -1.72 3.20
N LYS A 361 16.37 -1.11 2.01
CA LYS A 361 16.71 -1.79 0.74
C LYS A 361 18.14 -2.36 0.81
N PRO A 362 18.37 -3.62 0.40
CA PRO A 362 19.71 -4.20 0.34
C PRO A 362 20.49 -3.62 -0.85
N LYS A 363 21.81 -3.87 -0.92
CA LYS A 363 22.66 -3.45 -2.07
C LYS A 363 22.52 -4.34 -3.30
N VAL A 364 21.95 -5.52 -3.12
CA VAL A 364 21.68 -6.53 -4.15
C VAL A 364 20.21 -6.92 -4.01
N PRO A 365 19.40 -6.92 -5.08
CA PRO A 365 18.02 -7.39 -4.99
C PRO A 365 17.95 -8.77 -4.34
N SER A 366 17.03 -8.96 -3.40
CA SER A 366 16.96 -10.18 -2.58
C SER A 366 16.82 -11.46 -3.42
N LEU A 367 16.09 -11.43 -4.54
CA LEU A 367 16.03 -12.54 -5.49
C LEU A 367 17.41 -12.84 -6.10
N TYR A 368 18.22 -11.83 -6.42
CA TYR A 368 19.54 -12.02 -7.02
C TYR A 368 20.56 -12.51 -5.99
N THR A 369 20.39 -12.11 -4.73
CA THR A 369 21.08 -12.75 -3.59
C THR A 369 20.75 -14.24 -3.53
N ALA A 370 19.46 -14.60 -3.56
CA ALA A 370 19.02 -16.00 -3.56
C ALA A 370 19.64 -16.79 -4.72
N MET A 371 19.58 -16.24 -5.94
CA MET A 371 20.06 -16.91 -7.16
C MET A 371 21.59 -17.00 -7.27
N SER A 372 22.35 -16.32 -6.40
CA SER A 372 23.82 -16.32 -6.44
C SER A 372 24.49 -16.94 -5.22
N SER A 373 23.73 -17.33 -4.19
CA SER A 373 24.25 -17.80 -2.89
C SER A 373 24.50 -19.31 -2.78
N GLY A 374 24.05 -20.09 -3.77
CA GLY A 374 24.19 -21.55 -3.76
C GLY A 374 23.52 -22.18 -2.53
N ASP A 375 24.23 -23.04 -1.83
CA ASP A 375 23.70 -23.79 -0.67
C ASP A 375 23.28 -22.90 0.52
N LEU A 376 23.68 -21.62 0.55
CA LEU A 376 23.31 -20.67 1.60
C LEU A 376 21.93 -20.04 1.40
N VAL A 377 21.21 -20.38 0.33
CA VAL A 377 19.93 -19.76 -0.05
C VAL A 377 18.85 -19.80 1.05
N ALA A 378 18.91 -20.79 1.94
CA ALA A 378 17.98 -20.91 3.07
C ALA A 378 18.50 -20.28 4.39
N ASN A 379 19.65 -19.60 4.37
CA ASN A 379 20.14 -18.84 5.52
C ASN A 379 19.59 -17.40 5.43
N SER A 380 18.77 -16.98 6.40
CA SER A 380 18.19 -15.64 6.43
C SER A 380 19.24 -14.51 6.47
N GLU A 381 20.42 -14.74 7.08
CA GLU A 381 21.45 -13.71 7.25
C GLU A 381 21.92 -13.11 5.92
N ILE A 382 21.99 -13.90 4.84
CA ILE A 382 22.53 -13.41 3.56
C ILE A 382 21.64 -12.31 2.94
N TYR A 383 20.36 -12.27 3.32
CA TYR A 383 19.39 -11.31 2.81
C TYR A 383 19.44 -9.97 3.55
N GLY A 384 20.22 -9.87 4.63
CA GLY A 384 20.40 -8.65 5.40
C GLY A 384 19.43 -8.55 6.58
N GLU A 385 19.91 -7.94 7.67
CA GLU A 385 19.13 -7.79 8.90
C GLU A 385 17.91 -6.89 8.68
N PHE A 386 18.12 -5.77 7.98
CA PHE A 386 17.13 -4.71 7.83
C PHE A 386 16.17 -4.91 6.65
N THR A 387 16.28 -6.03 5.90
CA THR A 387 15.23 -6.42 4.95
C THR A 387 14.13 -7.25 5.62
N HIS A 388 14.30 -7.58 6.91
CA HIS A 388 13.40 -8.42 7.70
C HIS A 388 13.03 -9.76 7.01
N PRO A 389 14.02 -10.61 6.68
CA PRO A 389 13.79 -11.81 5.89
C PRO A 389 13.21 -12.96 6.71
N MET A 390 12.13 -13.58 6.21
CA MET A 390 11.57 -14.82 6.73
C MET A 390 11.76 -15.95 5.71
N ILE A 391 12.41 -17.05 6.09
CA ILE A 391 12.55 -18.24 5.23
C ILE A 391 11.35 -19.14 5.43
N LEU A 392 10.66 -19.51 4.36
CA LEU A 392 9.50 -20.40 4.37
C LEU A 392 9.85 -21.72 3.67
N ASN A 393 9.53 -22.87 4.27
CA ASN A 393 9.72 -24.14 3.56
C ASN A 393 8.59 -24.36 2.55
N HIS A 394 8.89 -25.13 1.51
CA HIS A 394 7.92 -25.48 0.48
C HIS A 394 6.73 -26.23 1.06
N ASN A 395 5.52 -25.70 0.83
CA ASN A 395 4.22 -26.17 1.31
C ASN A 395 3.97 -26.03 2.82
N ASP A 396 4.77 -25.25 3.54
CA ASP A 396 4.39 -24.86 4.91
C ASP A 396 3.06 -24.09 4.88
N VAL A 397 2.16 -24.41 5.80
CA VAL A 397 1.03 -23.52 6.12
C VAL A 397 1.57 -22.41 7.00
N VAL A 398 1.60 -21.19 6.46
CA VAL A 398 2.13 -20.01 7.12
C VAL A 398 0.98 -19.20 7.69
N GLN A 399 1.05 -18.89 8.98
CA GLN A 399 0.17 -17.93 9.65
C GLN A 399 0.92 -16.63 9.91
N ILE A 400 0.37 -15.51 9.46
CA ILE A 400 0.89 -14.18 9.81
C ILE A 400 -0.10 -13.51 10.76
N VAL A 401 0.37 -13.21 11.97
CA VAL A 401 -0.33 -12.39 12.96
C VAL A 401 0.24 -10.99 12.84
N VAL A 402 -0.59 -10.04 12.43
CA VAL A 402 -0.23 -8.62 12.33
C VAL A 402 -0.95 -7.86 13.43
N ASN A 403 -0.22 -7.36 14.41
CA ASN A 403 -0.74 -6.50 15.46
C ASN A 403 -0.48 -5.04 15.12
N ASN A 404 -1.43 -4.18 15.44
CA ASN A 404 -1.29 -2.75 15.23
C ASN A 404 -1.07 -2.04 16.56
N ALA A 405 0.13 -1.50 16.78
CA ALA A 405 0.37 -0.59 17.90
C ALA A 405 0.17 0.88 17.51
N ASP A 406 -0.17 1.16 16.25
CA ASP A 406 -0.46 2.49 15.74
C ASP A 406 -1.96 2.83 15.83
N GLY A 407 -2.24 4.14 15.87
CA GLY A 407 -3.60 4.69 15.91
C GLY A 407 -4.28 4.77 14.53
N GLY A 408 -3.54 4.65 13.43
CA GLY A 408 -4.06 4.61 12.08
C GLY A 408 -4.40 3.18 11.62
N SER A 409 -5.14 3.09 10.51
CA SER A 409 -5.37 1.82 9.83
C SER A 409 -4.35 1.63 8.70
N HIS A 410 -3.99 0.38 8.40
CA HIS A 410 -2.97 0.08 7.38
C HIS A 410 -3.46 -1.00 6.41
N PRO A 411 -3.57 -0.71 5.11
CA PRO A 411 -3.83 -1.74 4.11
C PRO A 411 -2.54 -2.53 3.83
N PHE A 412 -2.44 -3.74 4.35
CA PHE A 412 -1.30 -4.63 4.10
C PHE A 412 -1.53 -5.49 2.88
N HIS A 413 -0.53 -5.55 2.01
CA HIS A 413 -0.50 -6.33 0.79
C HIS A 413 0.60 -7.41 0.85
N LEU A 414 0.29 -8.61 0.34
CA LEU A 414 1.25 -9.69 0.13
C LEU A 414 1.40 -9.98 -1.36
N HIS A 415 2.63 -9.88 -1.87
CA HIS A 415 2.93 -10.30 -3.24
C HIS A 415 2.84 -11.83 -3.39
N GLY A 416 2.54 -12.31 -4.60
CA GLY A 416 2.65 -13.73 -4.95
C GLY A 416 1.51 -14.63 -4.50
N HIS A 417 0.62 -14.15 -3.61
CA HIS A 417 -0.39 -14.98 -2.95
C HIS A 417 -1.72 -14.26 -2.72
N ASN A 418 -2.79 -15.05 -2.73
CA ASN A 418 -4.02 -14.71 -2.01
C ASN A 418 -4.01 -15.46 -0.67
N PHE A 419 -4.15 -14.75 0.43
CA PHE A 419 -4.22 -15.32 1.78
C PHE A 419 -5.67 -15.44 2.27
N GLN A 420 -5.92 -16.37 3.19
CA GLN A 420 -7.15 -16.44 3.99
C GLN A 420 -7.09 -15.41 5.12
N VAL A 421 -8.09 -14.54 5.22
CA VAL A 421 -8.28 -13.66 6.39
C VAL A 421 -9.13 -14.41 7.41
N ILE A 422 -8.50 -14.94 8.46
CA ILE A 422 -9.15 -15.89 9.39
C ILE A 422 -9.60 -15.25 10.68
N ASN A 423 -9.04 -14.09 11.04
CA ASN A 423 -9.46 -13.32 12.20
C ASN A 423 -9.12 -11.84 12.01
N ARG A 424 -9.93 -10.98 12.62
CA ARG A 424 -9.69 -9.54 12.78
C ARG A 424 -10.16 -9.16 14.17
N ALA A 425 -9.49 -8.20 14.80
CA ALA A 425 -9.93 -7.64 16.07
C ALA A 425 -11.44 -7.31 16.01
N PRO A 426 -12.22 -7.69 17.04
CA PRO A 426 -13.64 -7.42 17.06
C PRO A 426 -13.91 -5.92 17.10
N PRO A 427 -15.03 -5.44 16.53
CA PRO A 427 -15.40 -4.04 16.64
C PRO A 427 -15.75 -3.64 18.07
N TYR A 428 -15.53 -2.36 18.36
CA TYR A 428 -15.89 -1.68 19.60
C TYR A 428 -17.20 -0.90 19.45
N GLY A 429 -18.14 -1.46 18.69
CA GLY A 429 -19.44 -0.88 18.38
C GLY A 429 -20.29 -1.80 17.50
N PRO A 430 -21.45 -1.33 17.00
CA PRO A 430 -22.32 -2.11 16.11
C PRO A 430 -21.73 -2.42 14.73
N HIS A 431 -20.73 -1.67 14.26
CA HIS A 431 -20.15 -1.78 12.92
C HIS A 431 -18.67 -2.17 12.98
N PHE A 432 -18.19 -2.87 11.94
CA PHE A 432 -16.83 -3.44 11.98
C PHE A 432 -15.71 -2.38 12.01
N ASN A 433 -16.03 -1.17 11.56
CA ASN A 433 -15.16 0.01 11.55
C ASN A 433 -15.31 0.89 12.82
N ASP A 434 -16.05 0.44 13.82
CA ASP A 434 -16.07 1.08 15.13
C ASP A 434 -14.82 0.67 15.92
N PHE A 435 -13.76 1.47 15.82
CA PHE A 435 -12.46 1.13 16.40
C PHE A 435 -12.32 1.55 17.87
N LEU A 436 -11.36 0.91 18.55
CA LEU A 436 -11.00 1.28 19.91
C LEU A 436 -10.34 2.67 19.91
N ASN A 437 -10.73 3.50 20.87
CA ASN A 437 -9.97 4.69 21.24
C ASN A 437 -9.26 4.40 22.57
N GLY A 438 -8.07 3.78 22.51
CA GLY A 438 -7.41 3.28 23.71
C GLY A 438 -6.02 2.70 23.50
N ASP A 439 -5.68 1.70 24.32
CA ASP A 439 -4.42 0.98 24.20
C ASP A 439 -4.56 -0.14 23.15
N PRO A 440 -3.51 -0.41 22.34
CA PRO A 440 -3.48 -1.53 21.42
C PRO A 440 -3.85 -2.88 22.05
N VAL A 441 -4.70 -3.64 21.36
CA VAL A 441 -5.11 -4.99 21.76
C VAL A 441 -4.52 -6.01 20.78
N PRO A 442 -3.42 -6.69 21.14
CA PRO A 442 -2.81 -7.69 20.28
C PRO A 442 -3.67 -8.96 20.21
N TYR A 443 -3.40 -9.79 19.20
CA TYR A 443 -4.02 -11.10 19.07
C TYR A 443 -3.63 -12.02 20.24
N ASP A 444 -4.63 -12.69 20.84
CA ASP A 444 -4.44 -13.73 21.83
C ASP A 444 -4.90 -15.09 21.27
N PRO A 445 -3.98 -16.04 20.99
CA PRO A 445 -4.34 -17.36 20.47
C PRO A 445 -5.16 -18.20 21.45
N SER A 446 -5.24 -17.82 22.73
CA SER A 446 -6.08 -18.47 23.73
C SER A 446 -7.46 -17.83 23.91
N ASN A 447 -7.68 -16.63 23.36
CA ASN A 447 -8.89 -15.85 23.53
C ASN A 447 -9.24 -15.07 22.25
N HIS A 448 -9.73 -15.79 21.25
CA HIS A 448 -10.15 -15.21 19.98
C HIS A 448 -11.52 -15.73 19.53
N THR A 449 -12.14 -15.02 18.59
CA THR A 449 -13.36 -15.46 17.92
C THR A 449 -13.11 -16.72 17.10
N ALA A 450 -14.11 -17.60 17.00
CA ALA A 450 -13.98 -18.81 16.19
C ALA A 450 -13.69 -18.45 14.72
N PHE A 451 -12.71 -19.12 14.13
CA PHE A 451 -12.33 -18.90 12.74
C PHE A 451 -13.47 -19.32 11.78
N PRO A 452 -13.65 -18.61 10.66
CA PRO A 452 -14.67 -18.95 9.68
C PRO A 452 -14.34 -20.27 8.99
N LYS A 453 -15.37 -21.06 8.67
CA LYS A 453 -15.19 -22.33 7.95
C LYS A 453 -14.62 -22.11 6.54
N PHE A 454 -15.09 -21.08 5.86
CA PHE A 454 -14.67 -20.66 4.52
C PHE A 454 -14.21 -19.20 4.62
N PRO A 455 -12.95 -18.95 5.00
CA PRO A 455 -12.45 -17.59 5.18
C PRO A 455 -12.50 -16.79 3.87
N ALA A 456 -12.73 -15.47 3.96
CA ALA A 456 -12.49 -14.57 2.84
C ALA A 456 -11.03 -14.72 2.38
N ARG A 457 -10.80 -14.62 1.07
CA ARG A 457 -9.46 -14.67 0.49
C ARG A 457 -9.21 -13.49 -0.41
N ARG A 458 -8.02 -12.90 -0.29
CA ARG A 458 -7.61 -11.71 -1.04
C ARG A 458 -6.10 -11.49 -0.92
N ASP A 459 -5.58 -10.46 -1.58
CA ASP A 459 -4.15 -10.09 -1.52
C ASP A 459 -3.87 -8.82 -0.69
N THR A 460 -4.91 -8.05 -0.32
CA THR A 460 -4.76 -6.80 0.45
C THR A 460 -5.81 -6.69 1.54
N PHE A 461 -5.44 -6.56 2.82
CA PHE A 461 -6.38 -6.43 3.93
C PHE A 461 -6.15 -5.15 4.74
N VAL A 462 -7.18 -4.66 5.42
CA VAL A 462 -7.06 -3.51 6.32
C VAL A 462 -6.77 -3.98 7.73
N LEU A 463 -5.60 -3.65 8.24
CA LEU A 463 -5.25 -3.76 9.65
C LEU A 463 -5.96 -2.64 10.42
N PRO A 464 -6.92 -2.95 11.31
CA PRO A 464 -7.66 -1.92 12.03
C PRO A 464 -6.74 -1.16 13.01
N PRO A 465 -7.04 0.12 13.30
CA PRO A 465 -6.39 0.89 14.37
C PRO A 465 -6.31 0.10 15.67
N GLN A 466 -5.13 0.05 16.29
CA GLN A 466 -4.91 -0.52 17.62
C GLN A 466 -5.39 -1.99 17.80
N GLY A 467 -5.64 -2.70 16.70
CA GLY A 467 -6.16 -4.07 16.71
C GLY A 467 -5.19 -5.08 16.11
N TYR A 468 -5.73 -6.11 15.46
CA TYR A 468 -4.93 -7.13 14.80
C TYR A 468 -5.69 -7.76 13.62
N VAL A 469 -4.95 -8.45 12.75
CA VAL A 469 -5.48 -9.38 11.75
C VAL A 469 -4.63 -10.65 11.74
N VAL A 470 -5.28 -11.79 11.51
CA VAL A 470 -4.61 -13.09 11.36
C VAL A 470 -4.88 -13.66 9.97
N LEU A 471 -3.81 -14.02 9.27
CA LEU A 471 -3.82 -14.51 7.90
C LEU A 471 -3.28 -15.94 7.85
N ARG A 472 -3.75 -16.76 6.90
CA ARG A 472 -3.11 -18.04 6.53
C ARG A 472 -2.94 -18.17 5.02
N PHE A 473 -1.80 -18.70 4.58
CA PHE A 473 -1.56 -19.12 3.19
C PHE A 473 -0.64 -20.33 3.15
N VAL A 474 -0.48 -20.94 1.97
CA VAL A 474 0.45 -22.06 1.76
C VAL A 474 1.65 -21.55 0.99
N ALA A 475 2.86 -21.87 1.44
CA ALA A 475 4.11 -21.53 0.78
C ALA A 475 4.37 -22.43 -0.48
N ASP A 476 3.48 -22.37 -1.47
CA ASP A 476 3.48 -23.20 -2.69
C ASP A 476 4.01 -22.52 -3.96
N ASN A 477 4.49 -21.29 -3.85
CA ASN A 477 4.96 -20.42 -4.92
C ASN A 477 6.41 -19.93 -4.67
N PRO A 478 7.43 -20.73 -5.05
CA PRO A 478 8.82 -20.39 -4.78
C PRO A 478 9.24 -19.04 -5.36
N GLY A 479 9.73 -18.15 -4.51
CA GLY A 479 10.06 -16.78 -4.88
C GLY A 479 10.42 -15.91 -3.68
N VAL A 480 10.81 -14.66 -3.94
CA VAL A 480 10.96 -13.64 -2.91
C VAL A 480 9.75 -12.71 -3.00
N TRP A 481 8.95 -12.67 -1.94
CA TRP A 481 7.69 -11.91 -1.89
C TRP A 481 7.77 -10.84 -0.81
N ILE A 482 7.45 -9.60 -1.15
CA ILE A 482 7.37 -8.52 -0.17
C ILE A 482 5.98 -8.48 0.47
N PHE A 483 5.95 -8.27 1.79
CA PHE A 483 4.75 -8.04 2.58
C PHE A 483 4.84 -6.65 3.20
N HIS A 484 3.93 -5.75 2.85
CA HIS A 484 4.06 -4.34 3.22
C HIS A 484 2.73 -3.60 3.34
N CYS A 485 2.73 -2.47 4.05
CA CYS A 485 1.64 -1.51 3.97
C CYS A 485 1.62 -0.85 2.60
N HIS A 486 0.45 -0.70 2.00
CA HIS A 486 0.26 -0.13 0.67
C HIS A 486 0.01 1.40 0.70
N ILE A 487 0.02 2.02 1.88
CA ILE A 487 0.20 3.47 1.99
C ILE A 487 1.65 3.78 1.59
N ASP A 488 1.85 4.52 0.51
CA ASP A 488 3.17 4.75 -0.09
C ASP A 488 4.14 5.43 0.87
N TRP A 489 3.62 6.37 1.69
CA TRP A 489 4.37 7.03 2.76
C TRP A 489 4.87 6.06 3.82
N HIS A 490 4.07 5.04 4.18
CA HIS A 490 4.45 4.02 5.16
C HIS A 490 5.45 3.03 4.59
N LEU A 491 5.27 2.60 3.33
CA LEU A 491 6.26 1.76 2.66
C LEU A 491 7.61 2.47 2.57
N ALA A 492 7.59 3.75 2.20
CA ALA A 492 8.81 4.52 2.05
C ALA A 492 9.51 4.85 3.38
N SER A 493 8.76 4.92 4.48
CA SER A 493 9.30 5.00 5.84
C SER A 493 9.66 3.62 6.46
N GLY A 494 9.46 2.54 5.71
CA GLY A 494 10.01 1.20 5.99
C GLY A 494 9.03 0.14 6.48
N LEU A 495 7.72 0.31 6.29
CA LEU A 495 6.70 -0.64 6.76
C LEU A 495 6.58 -1.89 5.87
N ALA A 496 7.65 -2.69 5.82
CA ALA A 496 7.74 -3.89 4.99
C ALA A 496 8.62 -4.99 5.59
N MET A 497 8.48 -6.19 5.04
CA MET A 497 9.36 -7.35 5.25
C MET A 497 9.35 -8.22 4.00
N ILE A 498 10.30 -9.16 3.90
CA ILE A 498 10.37 -10.10 2.78
C ILE A 498 10.22 -11.55 3.21
N LEU A 499 9.51 -12.33 2.41
CA LEU A 499 9.33 -13.77 2.53
C LEU A 499 10.17 -14.46 1.46
N ILE A 500 11.13 -15.27 1.88
CA ILE A 500 11.96 -16.08 1.00
C ILE A 500 11.34 -17.48 0.97
N GLU A 501 10.54 -17.72 -0.06
CA GLU A 501 9.70 -18.89 -0.14
C GLU A 501 10.36 -20.02 -0.93
N ALA A 502 10.44 -21.19 -0.31
CA ALA A 502 10.97 -22.41 -0.92
C ALA A 502 12.30 -22.16 -1.68
N PRO A 503 13.33 -21.58 -1.01
CA PRO A 503 14.51 -21.04 -1.69
C PRO A 503 15.29 -22.05 -2.53
N GLN A 504 15.32 -23.32 -2.15
CA GLN A 504 15.95 -24.37 -2.96
C GLN A 504 15.18 -24.60 -4.25
N GLN A 505 13.84 -24.72 -4.19
CA GLN A 505 12.99 -24.89 -5.36
C GLN A 505 13.03 -23.65 -6.26
N MET A 506 13.16 -22.46 -5.66
CA MET A 506 13.35 -21.21 -6.38
C MET A 506 14.58 -21.29 -7.31
N GLN A 507 15.73 -21.72 -6.78
CA GLN A 507 16.97 -21.90 -7.56
C GLN A 507 16.85 -22.99 -8.63
N GLU A 508 16.08 -24.05 -8.39
CA GLU A 508 15.88 -25.15 -9.35
C GLU A 508 14.98 -24.76 -10.53
N ARG A 509 13.99 -23.89 -10.30
CA ARG A 509 12.91 -23.61 -11.27
C ARG A 509 13.14 -22.34 -12.09
N MET A 510 13.91 -21.38 -11.57
CA MET A 510 14.04 -20.06 -12.19
C MET A 510 15.46 -19.76 -12.64
N GLN A 511 15.58 -18.93 -13.67
CA GLN A 511 16.82 -18.33 -14.12
C GLN A 511 16.56 -16.86 -14.39
N ILE A 512 17.45 -15.99 -13.90
CA ILE A 512 17.32 -14.55 -14.13
C ILE A 512 17.60 -14.26 -15.61
N PRO A 513 16.66 -13.64 -16.34
CA PRO A 513 16.87 -13.32 -17.74
C PRO A 513 17.99 -12.30 -17.96
N GLN A 514 18.56 -12.26 -19.16
CA GLN A 514 19.73 -11.43 -19.44
C GLN A 514 19.44 -9.92 -19.37
N ASP A 515 18.27 -9.47 -19.82
CA ASP A 515 17.86 -8.06 -19.78
C ASP A 515 17.74 -7.54 -18.34
N HIS A 516 17.35 -8.37 -17.38
CA HIS A 516 17.41 -8.04 -15.95
C HIS A 516 18.85 -7.76 -15.48
N LEU A 517 19.81 -8.58 -15.90
CA LEU A 517 21.22 -8.39 -15.56
C LEU A 517 21.80 -7.15 -16.24
N ASP A 518 21.40 -6.90 -17.48
CA ASP A 518 21.80 -5.70 -18.24
C ASP A 518 21.25 -4.43 -17.56
N VAL A 519 20.02 -4.47 -17.04
CA VAL A 519 19.43 -3.37 -16.25
C VAL A 519 20.21 -3.13 -14.96
N CYS A 520 20.58 -4.16 -14.21
CA CYS A 520 21.44 -3.98 -13.03
C CYS A 520 22.78 -3.32 -13.39
N GLN A 521 23.41 -3.78 -14.46
CA GLN A 521 24.65 -3.19 -14.96
C GLN A 521 24.46 -1.72 -15.32
N ALA A 522 23.38 -1.37 -16.01
CA ALA A 522 23.06 0.02 -16.38
C ALA A 522 22.76 0.89 -15.16
N ALA A 523 22.13 0.32 -14.12
CA ALA A 523 21.82 1.01 -12.87
C ALA A 523 23.05 1.15 -11.93
N GLY A 524 24.15 0.46 -12.22
CA GLY A 524 25.30 0.38 -11.31
C GLY A 524 25.00 -0.41 -10.03
N VAL A 525 24.01 -1.30 -10.07
CA VAL A 525 23.60 -2.15 -8.95
C VAL A 525 24.19 -3.53 -9.13
N SER A 526 24.72 -4.13 -8.06
CA SER A 526 25.25 -5.49 -8.13
C SER A 526 24.12 -6.50 -8.30
N SER A 527 24.27 -7.42 -9.25
CA SER A 527 23.32 -8.51 -9.50
C SER A 527 23.70 -9.81 -8.80
N LYS A 528 24.69 -9.79 -7.91
CA LYS A 528 25.22 -10.95 -7.17
C LYS A 528 25.76 -10.54 -5.80
N GLY A 529 25.79 -11.50 -4.89
CA GLY A 529 26.30 -11.31 -3.52
C GLY A 529 25.18 -11.28 -2.50
N ASN A 530 25.55 -11.12 -1.23
CA ASN A 530 24.60 -10.91 -0.14
C ASN A 530 24.04 -9.48 -0.12
N ALA A 531 23.25 -9.13 0.88
CA ALA A 531 22.70 -7.79 1.08
C ALA A 531 23.76 -6.66 1.19
N ALA A 532 25.02 -7.00 1.50
CA ALA A 532 26.15 -6.08 1.53
C ALA A 532 26.93 -6.01 0.20
N ALA A 533 26.46 -6.71 -0.84
CA ALA A 533 27.15 -6.93 -2.12
C ALA A 533 28.50 -7.68 -2.00
N ASP A 534 28.70 -8.49 -0.95
CA ASP A 534 29.85 -9.39 -0.85
C ASP A 534 29.57 -10.68 -1.64
N THR A 535 30.40 -10.93 -2.66
CA THR A 535 30.31 -12.12 -3.52
C THR A 535 31.22 -13.27 -3.09
N THR A 536 32.05 -13.06 -2.07
CA THR A 536 33.09 -14.00 -1.61
C THR A 536 32.71 -14.67 -0.30
N ASN A 537 32.18 -13.91 0.65
CA ASN A 537 31.67 -14.40 1.92
C ASN A 537 30.26 -13.85 2.14
N PHE A 538 29.26 -14.65 1.77
CA PHE A 538 27.85 -14.28 1.89
C PHE A 538 27.40 -14.01 3.34
N LEU A 539 28.18 -14.42 4.34
CA LEU A 539 27.91 -14.15 5.75
C LEU A 539 28.58 -12.88 6.28
N ASP A 540 29.41 -12.16 5.49
CA ASP A 540 29.95 -10.86 5.90
C ASP A 540 28.99 -9.73 5.48
N LEU A 541 28.29 -9.16 6.46
CA LEU A 541 27.32 -8.08 6.27
C LEU A 541 27.83 -6.70 6.69
N LYS A 542 29.14 -6.51 6.93
CA LYS A 542 29.68 -5.22 7.41
C LYS A 542 29.38 -4.02 6.52
N GLY A 543 29.08 -4.27 5.24
CA GLY A 543 28.74 -3.26 4.25
C GLY A 543 27.25 -3.14 3.94
N GLN A 544 26.35 -3.86 4.62
CA GLN A 544 24.92 -3.74 4.35
C GLN A 544 24.41 -2.34 4.68
N ASP A 545 23.38 -1.90 3.98
CA ASP A 545 22.65 -0.70 4.38
C ASP A 545 21.79 -1.03 5.61
N ALA A 546 21.64 -0.05 6.50
CA ALA A 546 20.99 -0.23 7.79
C ALA A 546 20.02 0.91 8.08
N GLN A 547 18.96 0.60 8.81
CA GLN A 547 18.10 1.63 9.37
C GLN A 547 18.92 2.54 10.31
N PRO A 548 18.55 3.82 10.47
CA PRO A 548 19.19 4.67 11.46
C PRO A 548 19.11 4.12 12.88
N GLY A 549 20.03 4.54 13.75
CA GLY A 549 20.04 4.08 15.14
C GLY A 549 18.88 4.65 15.94
N TRP A 550 18.49 3.97 17.02
CA TRP A 550 17.49 4.49 17.97
C TRP A 550 17.96 5.81 18.63
N ILE A 551 17.00 6.66 19.00
CA ILE A 551 17.28 7.85 19.82
C ILE A 551 17.87 7.37 21.16
N PRO A 552 19.05 7.87 21.59
CA PRO A 552 19.66 7.46 22.84
C PRO A 552 18.78 7.79 24.05
N ASP A 553 18.73 6.88 25.02
CA ASP A 553 18.04 7.13 26.29
C ASP A 553 18.69 8.29 27.06
N GLY A 554 17.84 9.20 27.56
CA GLY A 554 18.26 10.30 28.43
C GLY A 554 19.08 11.40 27.74
N PHE A 555 19.73 12.24 28.55
CA PHE A 555 20.55 13.33 28.01
C PHE A 555 21.88 12.80 27.47
N THR A 556 22.15 13.07 26.20
CA THR A 556 23.49 12.88 25.63
C THR A 556 24.53 13.70 26.41
N PRO A 557 25.83 13.35 26.39
CA PRO A 557 26.87 14.17 27.02
C PRO A 557 26.85 15.63 26.58
N ARG A 558 26.55 15.89 25.30
CA ARG A 558 26.35 17.25 24.77
C ARG A 558 25.12 17.93 25.38
N GLY A 559 24.01 17.21 25.53
CA GLY A 559 22.80 17.69 26.21
C GLY A 559 23.04 18.04 27.67
N ILE A 560 23.79 17.20 28.41
CA ILE A 560 24.19 17.48 29.80
C ILE A 560 25.02 18.76 29.87
N VAL A 561 26.03 18.91 29.00
CA VAL A 561 26.86 20.12 28.95
C VAL A 561 26.00 21.36 28.65
N ALA A 562 25.14 21.31 27.64
CA ALA A 562 24.24 22.40 27.29
C ALA A 562 23.31 22.79 28.45
N LEU A 563 22.74 21.80 29.14
CA LEU A 563 21.90 22.01 30.32
C LEU A 563 22.67 22.68 31.45
N VAL A 564 23.89 22.21 31.76
CA VAL A 564 24.75 22.79 32.79
C VAL A 564 25.06 24.26 32.49
N PHE A 565 25.48 24.58 31.27
CA PHE A 565 25.78 25.98 30.89
C PHE A 565 24.53 26.86 30.88
N SER A 566 23.37 26.32 30.53
CA SER A 566 22.09 27.04 30.59
C SER A 566 21.70 27.36 32.03
N ILE A 567 21.84 26.40 32.95
CA ILE A 567 21.60 26.60 34.38
C ILE A 567 22.55 27.67 34.95
N LEU A 568 23.85 27.59 34.63
CA LEU A 568 24.83 28.59 35.06
C LEU A 568 24.48 29.99 34.55
N SER A 569 24.08 30.11 33.28
CA SER A 569 23.67 31.37 32.68
C SER A 569 22.43 31.95 33.37
N ALA A 570 21.44 31.12 33.69
CA ALA A 570 20.25 31.53 34.43
C ALA A 570 20.59 32.01 35.85
N ILE A 571 21.45 31.29 36.57
CA ILE A 571 21.92 31.69 37.91
C ILE A 571 22.64 33.04 37.85
N ILE A 572 23.55 33.23 36.89
CA ILE A 572 24.26 34.50 36.70
C ILE A 572 23.28 35.63 36.37
N GLY A 573 22.26 35.36 35.54
CA GLY A 573 21.20 36.32 35.23
C GLY A 573 20.41 36.73 36.47
N ILE A 574 19.97 35.77 37.28
CA ILE A 574 19.25 36.03 38.54
C ILE A 574 20.11 36.83 39.52
N VAL A 575 21.37 36.43 39.72
CA VAL A 575 22.31 37.14 40.61
C VAL A 575 22.51 38.59 40.14
N SER A 576 22.65 38.80 38.83
CA SER A 576 22.80 40.13 38.25
C SER A 576 21.56 41.00 38.53
N ILE A 577 20.36 40.45 38.34
CA ILE A 577 19.09 41.15 38.65
C ILE A 577 19.04 41.53 40.14
N VAL A 578 19.41 40.64 41.05
CA VAL A 578 19.43 40.91 42.49
C VAL A 578 20.42 42.03 42.82
N ILE A 579 21.65 41.96 42.29
CA ILE A 579 22.67 42.98 42.54
C ILE A 579 22.22 44.35 42.06
N TYR A 580 21.70 44.46 40.83
CA TYR A 580 21.23 45.74 40.30
C TYR A 580 19.96 46.22 40.99
N GLY A 581 19.01 45.33 41.29
CA GLY A 581 17.79 45.69 42.02
C GLY A 581 18.06 46.16 43.45
N MET A 582 19.10 45.63 44.11
CA MET A 582 19.54 46.08 45.43
C MET A 582 20.38 47.36 45.39
N ALA A 583 21.04 47.66 44.27
CA ALA A 583 21.87 48.86 44.14
C ALA A 583 21.07 50.17 44.29
N ASP A 584 19.78 50.16 43.95
CA ASP A 584 18.87 51.30 44.12
C ASP A 584 18.29 51.43 45.54
N VAL A 585 18.47 50.42 46.40
CA VAL A 585 18.00 50.44 47.80
C VAL A 585 19.07 51.08 48.68
N LYS A 586 19.02 52.42 48.85
CA LYS A 586 19.82 53.11 49.87
C LYS A 586 19.36 52.68 51.27
N PRO A 587 20.26 52.22 52.17
CA PRO A 587 19.88 51.91 53.54
C PRO A 587 19.34 53.16 54.23
N LEU A 588 18.13 53.05 54.78
CA LEU A 588 17.47 54.08 55.58
C LEU A 588 18.12 54.14 56.98
N MET A 589 19.42 54.41 57.03
CA MET A 589 20.21 54.44 58.26
C MET A 589 21.14 55.65 58.27
N MET A 590 20.57 56.83 57.99
CA MET A 590 21.22 58.12 58.27
C MET A 590 20.21 59.26 58.45
N PHE A 591 19.23 59.09 59.35
CA PHE A 591 18.37 60.18 59.82
C PHE A 591 18.11 60.19 61.35
N CYS A 592 18.85 59.40 62.14
CA CYS A 592 18.69 59.30 63.60
C CYS A 592 19.91 59.73 64.43
N LEU A 593 20.85 60.50 63.86
CA LEU A 593 22.01 61.03 64.58
C LEU A 593 22.14 62.56 64.42
N GLU A 594 21.05 63.28 64.72
CA GLU A 594 21.13 64.72 65.03
C GLU A 594 19.94 65.13 65.93
N ARG A 595 19.83 64.49 67.10
CA ARG A 595 19.08 65.07 68.24
C ARG A 595 20.01 66.00 69.00
N GLY A 596 19.98 67.29 68.69
CA GLY A 596 20.34 68.34 69.64
C GLY A 596 19.15 68.61 70.55
N LEU A 597 19.16 68.04 71.76
CA LEU A 597 18.23 68.42 72.84
C LEU A 597 19.04 68.65 74.11
N HIS A 598 19.16 69.94 74.47
CA HIS A 598 19.67 70.41 75.74
C HIS A 598 18.74 70.01 76.89
N LEU A 599 19.36 69.54 77.98
CA LEU A 599 18.76 69.36 79.31
C LEU A 599 18.51 70.72 79.99
N ASN A 600 17.41 70.79 80.74
CA ASN A 600 17.44 71.20 82.15
C ASN A 600 16.98 70.00 82.99
#